data_AF-A0A524GRW8-F1
#
_entry.id   AF-A0A524GRW8-F1
#
_cell.length_a   1.000
_cell.length_b   1.000
_cell.length_c   1.000
_cell.angle_alpha   90.00
_cell.angle_beta   90.00
_cell.angle_gamma   90.00
#
_symmetry.space_group_name_H-M   'P 1'
#
loop_
_entity.id
_entity.type
_entity.pdbx_description
1 polymer ?
#
loop_
_entity_poly.entity_id
_entity_poly.type
_entity_poly.pdbx_seq_one_letter_code
_entity_poly.pdbx_strand_id
1 'polypeptide(L)'
;MRGLRRRSRGIIVFVGVRNNVVGAGEVVPRVVARPDHSVSRSGLSSAAIKVLYRLRRSGYISYLVGGAVRDLLLGEKPKDFDIATNAQPQEIRRLFRNSRVIGRRFRLVHVIFRGEIVEVATFRANSEPPEGPDDWEEAVAEAAEADAEPDRTPVPTQVDRSAYG
;
A
#
# COMPACT_ATOMS: atom_id res chain seq x y z
N MET A 1 31.19 15.13 20.82
CA MET A 1 29.76 14.78 20.93
C MET A 1 29.04 15.21 19.65
N ARG A 2 28.71 14.29 18.73
CA ARG A 2 27.87 14.59 17.55
C ARG A 2 26.63 13.70 17.61
N GLY A 3 25.47 14.34 17.74
CA GLY A 3 24.18 13.67 17.87
C GLY A 3 23.85 12.83 16.63
N LEU A 4 23.63 11.54 16.84
CA LEU A 4 23.16 10.62 15.82
C LEU A 4 21.70 10.97 15.47
N ARG A 5 21.50 11.76 14.41
CA ARG A 5 20.16 12.03 13.86
C ARG A 5 19.49 10.69 13.53
N ARG A 6 18.42 10.35 14.27
CA ARG A 6 17.58 9.18 14.02
C ARG A 6 17.08 9.23 12.57
N ARG A 7 17.51 8.26 11.75
CA ARG A 7 17.01 8.11 10.38
C ARG A 7 15.53 7.70 10.47
N SER A 8 14.63 8.65 10.24
CA SER A 8 13.20 8.39 10.10
C SER A 8 12.97 7.52 8.86
N ARG A 9 12.82 6.20 9.05
CA ARG A 9 12.42 5.28 7.98
C ARG A 9 10.99 5.63 7.56
N GLY A 10 10.91 6.36 6.44
CA GLY A 10 9.69 6.97 5.93
C GLY A 10 8.63 5.97 5.51
N ILE A 11 7.39 6.43 5.48
CA ILE A 11 6.35 5.83 4.65
C ILE A 11 6.77 6.11 3.21
N ILE A 12 6.89 5.06 2.39
CA ILE A 12 7.17 5.24 0.97
C ILE A 12 5.87 5.71 0.34
N VAL A 13 5.85 6.98 -0.07
CA VAL A 13 4.73 7.58 -0.79
C VAL A 13 5.17 7.67 -2.24
N PHE A 14 4.50 6.94 -3.13
CA PHE A 14 4.68 7.11 -4.55
C PHE A 14 3.81 8.28 -5.00
N VAL A 15 4.47 9.37 -5.40
CA VAL A 15 3.81 10.49 -6.09
C VAL A 15 4.01 10.25 -7.59
N GLY A 16 2.99 9.66 -8.23
CA GLY A 16 2.98 9.51 -9.68
C GLY A 16 2.81 10.87 -10.35
N VAL A 17 3.91 11.53 -10.71
CA VAL A 17 3.86 12.71 -11.59
C VAL A 17 3.96 12.18 -13.03
N ARG A 18 2.87 12.31 -13.80
CA ARG A 18 2.94 12.04 -15.25
C ARG A 18 3.81 13.10 -15.92
N ASN A 19 4.98 12.64 -16.37
CA ASN A 19 5.64 12.92 -17.65
C ASN A 19 7.16 12.97 -17.47
N ASN A 20 7.79 11.84 -17.76
CA ASN A 20 9.07 11.86 -18.45
C ASN A 20 9.07 10.66 -19.39
N VAL A 21 8.90 10.92 -20.69
CA VAL A 21 9.10 9.90 -21.72
C VAL A 21 10.60 9.72 -21.84
N VAL A 22 11.14 8.69 -21.20
CA VAL A 22 12.46 8.17 -21.59
C VAL A 22 12.24 7.29 -22.82
N GLY A 23 13.14 7.37 -23.80
CA GLY A 23 12.97 6.72 -25.11
C GLY A 23 12.46 5.28 -25.02
N ALA A 24 11.59 4.91 -25.97
CA ALA A 24 10.81 3.67 -26.09
C ALA A 24 9.46 3.58 -25.34
N GLY A 25 8.92 4.68 -24.80
CA GLY A 25 7.53 4.72 -24.31
C GLY A 25 7.30 4.02 -22.97
N GLU A 26 8.37 3.66 -22.26
CA GLU A 26 8.32 3.06 -20.93
C GLU A 26 8.13 4.16 -19.87
N VAL A 27 7.01 4.13 -19.16
CA VAL A 27 6.74 5.08 -18.08
C VAL A 27 7.41 4.59 -16.81
N VAL A 28 8.61 5.09 -16.55
CA VAL A 28 9.33 4.78 -15.31
C VAL A 28 8.81 5.66 -14.18
N PRO A 29 8.37 5.10 -13.03
CA PRO A 29 7.90 5.90 -11.91
C PRO A 29 9.07 6.70 -11.31
N ARG A 30 8.84 8.00 -11.07
CA ARG A 30 9.78 8.83 -10.31
C ARG A 30 9.62 8.55 -8.81
N VAL A 31 10.66 8.06 -8.17
CA VAL A 31 10.71 7.91 -6.71
C VAL A 31 11.24 9.20 -6.09
N VAL A 32 10.45 9.80 -5.19
CA VAL A 32 10.85 10.98 -4.40
C VAL A 32 11.22 10.51 -3.00
N ALA A 33 12.44 10.76 -2.56
CA ALA A 33 12.92 10.28 -1.28
C ALA A 33 12.32 11.08 -0.11
N ARG A 34 12.36 10.51 1.11
CA ARG A 34 11.76 11.10 2.32
C ARG A 34 12.10 12.59 2.56
N PRO A 35 13.36 13.06 2.45
CA PRO A 35 13.67 14.47 2.68
C PRO A 35 13.12 15.40 1.58
N ASP A 36 12.74 14.86 0.43
CA ASP A 36 12.38 15.61 -0.76
C ASP A 36 10.84 15.76 -0.93
N HIS A 37 10.06 15.41 0.10
CA HIS A 37 8.60 15.60 0.10
C HIS A 37 8.04 15.94 1.49
N SER A 38 6.95 16.71 1.50
CA SER A 38 6.28 17.18 2.73
C SER A 38 5.45 16.11 3.44
N VAL A 39 5.04 15.04 2.74
CA VAL A 39 4.13 14.02 3.28
C VAL A 39 4.68 13.38 4.55
N SER A 40 4.06 13.68 5.69
CA SER A 40 4.50 13.24 7.02
C SER A 40 3.49 12.31 7.67
N ARG A 41 3.99 11.43 8.55
CA ARG A 41 3.17 10.54 9.39
C ARG A 41 2.20 11.31 10.29
N SER A 42 2.58 12.51 10.70
CA SER A 42 1.74 13.39 11.52
C SER A 42 0.46 13.82 10.81
N GLY A 43 0.43 13.79 9.47
CA GLY A 43 -0.76 14.09 8.68
C GLY A 43 -1.66 12.87 8.43
N LEU A 44 -1.29 11.68 8.92
CA LEU A 44 -2.07 10.46 8.72
C LEU A 44 -2.90 10.13 9.95
N SER A 45 -4.07 9.52 9.73
CA SER A 45 -4.84 8.98 10.84
C SER A 45 -4.15 7.80 11.50
N SER A 46 -4.47 7.58 12.77
CA SER A 46 -3.99 6.40 13.50
C SER A 46 -4.46 5.09 12.87
N ALA A 47 -5.64 5.08 12.24
CA ALA A 47 -6.19 3.93 11.53
C ALA A 47 -5.36 3.60 10.28
N ALA A 48 -5.10 4.58 9.42
CA ALA A 48 -4.31 4.42 8.21
C ALA A 48 -2.88 3.92 8.53
N ILE A 49 -2.25 4.50 9.55
CA ILE A 49 -0.94 4.02 10.04
C ILE A 49 -1.02 2.55 10.47
N LYS A 50 -2.02 2.16 11.28
CA LYS A 50 -2.16 0.76 11.73
C LYS A 50 -2.32 -0.20 10.57
N VAL A 51 -3.11 0.15 9.55
CA VAL A 51 -3.31 -0.70 8.36
C VAL A 51 -2.01 -0.87 7.59
N LEU A 52 -1.33 0.25 7.23
CA LEU A 52 -0.04 0.22 6.52
C LEU A 52 0.98 -0.65 7.26
N TYR A 53 1.07 -0.50 8.58
CA TYR A 53 2.03 -1.27 9.37
C TYR A 53 1.69 -2.75 9.47
N ARG A 54 0.41 -3.09 9.62
CA ARG A 54 0.01 -4.49 9.74
C ARG A 54 0.19 -5.24 8.44
N LEU A 55 -0.14 -4.63 7.29
CA LEU A 55 0.14 -5.19 5.97
C LEU A 55 1.65 -5.40 5.79
N ARG A 56 2.46 -4.37 6.05
CA ARG A 56 3.92 -4.45 5.93
C ARG A 56 4.56 -5.50 6.84
N ARG A 57 4.09 -5.63 8.09
CA ARG A 57 4.58 -6.66 9.03
C ARG A 57 4.19 -8.07 8.61
N SER A 58 3.16 -8.20 7.79
CA SER A 58 2.68 -9.49 7.29
C SER A 58 3.31 -9.86 5.94
N GLY A 59 4.30 -9.10 5.47
CA GLY A 59 5.05 -9.38 4.24
C GLY A 59 4.49 -8.70 2.99
N TYR A 60 3.41 -7.94 3.09
CA TYR A 60 2.80 -7.27 1.94
C TYR A 60 3.39 -5.88 1.69
N ILE A 61 3.41 -5.50 0.42
CA ILE A 61 3.66 -4.13 -0.01
C ILE A 61 2.37 -3.34 0.22
N SER A 62 2.49 -2.14 0.80
CA SER A 62 1.35 -1.25 1.02
C SER A 62 1.76 0.21 0.84
N TYR A 63 0.93 0.98 0.12
CA TYR A 63 1.15 2.39 -0.16
C TYR A 63 -0.07 3.21 0.22
N LEU A 64 0.17 4.41 0.74
CA LEU A 64 -0.88 5.44 0.78
C LEU A 64 -1.06 5.98 -0.64
N VAL A 65 -2.30 6.11 -1.10
CA VAL A 65 -2.64 6.57 -2.45
C VAL A 65 -3.79 7.59 -2.41
N GLY A 66 -4.23 8.04 -3.58
CA GLY A 66 -5.47 8.81 -3.71
C GLY A 66 -5.36 10.26 -3.24
N GLY A 67 -6.52 10.81 -2.85
CA GLY A 67 -6.68 12.21 -2.42
C GLY A 67 -5.81 12.56 -1.23
N ALA A 68 -5.64 11.63 -0.28
CA ALA A 68 -4.80 11.84 0.89
C ALA A 68 -3.36 12.24 0.56
N VAL A 69 -2.75 11.62 -0.45
CA VAL A 69 -1.39 11.98 -0.87
C VAL A 69 -1.35 13.40 -1.44
N ARG A 70 -2.31 13.74 -2.30
CA ARG A 70 -2.43 15.09 -2.87
C ARG A 70 -2.59 16.14 -1.78
N ASP A 71 -3.54 15.93 -0.88
CA ASP A 71 -3.87 16.89 0.17
C ASP A 71 -2.65 17.11 1.09
N LEU A 72 -1.93 16.04 1.47
CA LEU A 72 -0.70 16.14 2.26
C LEU A 72 0.44 16.87 1.52
N LEU A 73 0.54 16.72 0.21
CA LEU A 73 1.53 17.45 -0.60
C LEU A 73 1.20 18.95 -0.67
N LEU A 74 -0.09 19.29 -0.69
CA LEU A 74 -0.59 20.67 -0.64
C LEU A 74 -0.57 21.27 0.78
N GLY A 75 -0.22 20.48 1.81
CA GLY A 75 -0.25 20.91 3.21
C GLY A 75 -1.65 20.96 3.81
N GLU A 76 -2.64 20.38 3.13
CA GLU A 76 -4.01 20.25 3.61
C GLU A 76 -4.19 19.00 4.47
N LYS A 77 -5.31 18.94 5.20
CA LYS A 77 -5.69 17.78 6.01
C LYS A 77 -6.56 16.83 5.18
N PRO A 78 -6.13 15.58 4.94
CA PRO A 78 -6.94 14.57 4.25
C PRO A 78 -8.28 14.31 4.93
N LYS A 79 -9.31 14.01 4.14
CA LYS A 79 -10.65 13.65 4.62
C LYS A 79 -10.81 12.15 4.85
N ASP A 80 -10.20 11.37 3.97
CA ASP A 80 -10.19 9.92 3.90
C ASP A 80 -8.78 9.41 3.59
N PHE A 81 -8.54 8.11 3.80
CA PHE A 81 -7.25 7.48 3.55
C PHE A 81 -7.43 6.18 2.76
N ASP A 82 -6.83 6.17 1.57
CA ASP A 82 -6.81 5.01 0.69
C ASP A 82 -5.45 4.33 0.72
N ILE A 83 -5.46 3.00 0.81
CA ILE A 83 -4.26 2.19 0.82
C ILE A 83 -4.31 1.21 -0.35
N ALA A 84 -3.25 1.18 -1.15
CA ALA A 84 -3.06 0.17 -2.18
C ALA A 84 -2.07 -0.89 -1.71
N THR A 85 -2.32 -2.17 -2.00
CA THR A 85 -1.48 -3.30 -1.56
C THR A 85 -1.43 -4.41 -2.60
N ASN A 86 -0.40 -5.26 -2.56
CA ASN A 86 -0.38 -6.51 -3.32
C ASN A 86 -1.19 -7.64 -2.65
N ALA A 87 -1.69 -7.45 -1.42
CA ALA A 87 -2.54 -8.43 -0.75
C ALA A 87 -3.90 -8.57 -1.45
N GLN A 88 -4.38 -9.79 -1.62
CA GLN A 88 -5.70 -10.10 -2.14
C GLN A 88 -6.80 -9.83 -1.09
N PRO A 89 -8.07 -9.61 -1.51
CA PRO A 89 -9.17 -9.29 -0.59
C PRO A 89 -9.35 -10.31 0.56
N GLN A 90 -9.17 -11.60 0.26
CA GLN A 90 -9.28 -12.70 1.20
C GLN A 90 -8.15 -12.65 2.26
N GLU A 91 -6.93 -12.31 1.84
CA GLU A 91 -5.77 -12.15 2.74
C GLU A 91 -5.94 -10.93 3.64
N ILE A 92 -6.41 -9.81 3.08
CA ILE A 92 -6.73 -8.60 3.85
C ILE A 92 -7.80 -8.95 4.89
N ARG A 93 -8.85 -9.70 4.53
CA ARG A 93 -9.89 -10.13 5.47
C ARG A 93 -9.35 -11.02 6.59
N ARG A 94 -8.38 -11.90 6.32
CA ARG A 94 -7.69 -12.71 7.35
C ARG A 94 -6.88 -11.84 8.30
N LEU A 95 -6.20 -10.82 7.78
CA LEU A 95 -5.42 -9.87 8.60
C LEU A 95 -6.31 -8.96 9.44
N PHE A 96 -7.42 -8.49 8.89
CA PHE A 96 -8.31 -7.52 9.54
C PHE A 96 -9.70 -8.13 9.75
N ARG A 97 -9.92 -8.78 10.90
CA ARG A 97 -11.24 -9.37 11.23
C ARG A 97 -12.38 -8.35 11.23
N ASN A 98 -12.07 -7.08 11.47
CA ASN A 98 -12.95 -5.92 11.40
C ASN A 98 -12.99 -5.32 9.97
N SER A 99 -13.08 -6.16 8.94
CA SER A 99 -13.12 -5.69 7.56
C SER A 99 -14.23 -6.33 6.74
N ARG A 100 -14.58 -5.67 5.64
CA ARG A 100 -15.63 -6.08 4.71
C ARG A 100 -15.15 -5.89 3.28
N VAL A 101 -15.23 -6.94 2.47
CA VAL A 101 -15.00 -6.86 1.03
C VAL A 101 -16.17 -6.12 0.38
N ILE A 102 -15.89 -5.16 -0.49
CA ILE A 102 -16.89 -4.30 -1.12
C ILE A 102 -17.08 -4.67 -2.58
N GLY A 103 -18.21 -5.35 -2.85
CA GLY A 103 -18.60 -5.75 -4.20
C GLY A 103 -17.74 -6.88 -4.77
N ARG A 104 -18.32 -7.67 -5.67
CA ARG A 104 -17.59 -8.77 -6.32
C ARG A 104 -16.61 -8.27 -7.39
N ARG A 105 -16.93 -7.14 -8.04
CA ARG A 105 -16.11 -6.56 -9.13
C ARG A 105 -14.99 -5.66 -8.64
N PHE A 106 -15.12 -5.11 -7.44
CA PHE A 106 -14.19 -4.13 -6.92
C PHE A 106 -13.26 -4.84 -5.94
N ARG A 107 -11.98 -4.95 -6.28
CA ARG A 107 -10.91 -5.52 -5.44
C ARG A 107 -10.59 -4.59 -4.26
N LEU A 108 -11.62 -4.25 -3.48
CA LEU A 108 -11.64 -3.26 -2.42
C LEU A 108 -12.12 -3.90 -1.10
N VAL A 109 -11.47 -3.51 -0.02
CA VAL A 109 -11.78 -3.94 1.34
C VAL A 109 -11.87 -2.72 2.24
N HIS A 110 -12.99 -2.58 2.94
CA HIS A 110 -13.15 -1.59 4.00
C HIS A 110 -12.65 -2.16 5.32
N VAL A 111 -11.64 -1.54 5.92
CA VAL A 111 -11.19 -1.84 7.28
C VAL A 111 -11.80 -0.83 8.23
N ILE A 112 -12.61 -1.32 9.17
CA ILE A 112 -13.49 -0.49 9.99
C ILE A 112 -12.82 -0.22 11.34
N PHE A 113 -12.52 1.04 11.62
CA PHE A 113 -12.08 1.52 12.94
C PHE A 113 -13.21 2.30 13.62
N ARG A 114 -13.07 2.58 14.92
CA ARG A 114 -14.05 3.39 15.64
C ARG A 114 -14.08 4.82 15.07
N GLY A 115 -15.11 5.15 14.30
CA GLY A 115 -15.32 6.48 13.72
C GLY A 115 -14.57 6.75 12.40
N GLU A 116 -13.95 5.73 11.79
CA GLU A 116 -13.19 5.89 10.54
C GLU A 116 -13.19 4.58 9.75
N ILE A 117 -13.28 4.67 8.42
CA ILE A 117 -13.10 3.55 7.51
C ILE A 117 -11.85 3.83 6.69
N VAL A 118 -10.98 2.83 6.58
CA VAL A 118 -9.81 2.87 5.70
C VAL A 118 -10.08 1.96 4.52
N GLU A 119 -9.98 2.49 3.31
CA GLU A 119 -10.15 1.71 2.09
C GLU A 119 -8.84 1.04 1.71
N VAL A 120 -8.89 -0.24 1.41
CA VAL A 120 -7.72 -1.04 1.00
C VAL A 120 -8.00 -1.68 -0.35
N ALA A 121 -7.23 -1.30 -1.36
CA ALA A 121 -7.34 -1.79 -2.72
C ALA A 121 -6.18 -2.74 -3.06
N THR A 122 -6.48 -3.87 -3.70
CA THR A 122 -5.43 -4.71 -4.31
C THR A 122 -4.91 -4.05 -5.59
N PHE A 123 -3.61 -4.15 -5.86
CA PHE A 123 -3.04 -3.75 -7.15
C PHE A 123 -3.77 -4.43 -8.30
N ARG A 124 -3.99 -3.67 -9.38
CA ARG A 124 -4.52 -4.21 -10.63
C ARG A 124 -3.33 -4.42 -11.56
N ALA A 125 -3.00 -5.67 -11.87
CA ALA A 125 -2.31 -5.96 -13.13
C ALA A 125 -3.34 -5.81 -14.26
N ASN A 126 -2.90 -5.70 -15.51
CA ASN A 126 -3.77 -5.61 -16.71
C ASN A 126 -4.65 -6.86 -16.94
N SER A 127 -4.85 -7.71 -15.94
CA SER A 127 -5.76 -8.86 -15.94
C SER A 127 -7.21 -8.39 -15.77
N GLU A 128 -8.10 -8.92 -16.61
CA GLU A 128 -9.55 -8.72 -16.48
C GLU A 128 -10.03 -9.11 -15.07
N PRO A 129 -11.02 -8.38 -14.52
CA PRO A 129 -11.59 -8.75 -13.22
C PRO A 129 -12.32 -10.09 -13.35
N PRO A 130 -12.13 -11.04 -12.42
CA PRO A 130 -12.88 -12.29 -12.41
C PRO A 130 -14.39 -12.03 -12.30
N GLU A 131 -15.21 -12.70 -13.11
CA GLU A 131 -16.65 -12.49 -13.23
C GLU A 131 -17.44 -13.32 -12.18
N GLY A 132 -16.87 -14.44 -11.75
CA GLY A 132 -17.45 -15.49 -10.90
C GLY A 132 -16.82 -15.62 -9.50
N PRO A 133 -17.42 -16.38 -8.56
CA PRO A 133 -16.78 -16.77 -7.29
C PRO A 133 -15.68 -17.81 -7.53
N ASP A 134 -15.89 -18.68 -8.52
CA ASP A 134 -14.97 -19.75 -8.92
C ASP A 134 -13.73 -19.16 -9.61
N ASP A 135 -13.94 -18.12 -10.43
CA ASP A 135 -12.87 -17.34 -11.06
C ASP A 135 -11.94 -16.65 -10.05
N TRP A 136 -12.39 -16.42 -8.81
CA TRP A 136 -11.48 -15.95 -7.75
C TRP A 136 -10.55 -17.06 -7.31
N GLU A 137 -11.03 -18.30 -7.13
CA GLU A 137 -10.16 -19.42 -6.75
C GLU A 137 -9.16 -19.75 -7.87
N GLU A 138 -9.59 -19.67 -9.13
CA GLU A 138 -8.74 -19.89 -10.30
C GLU A 138 -7.73 -18.74 -10.51
N ALA A 139 -8.14 -17.47 -10.45
CA ALA A 139 -7.22 -16.34 -10.52
C ALA A 139 -6.26 -16.27 -9.31
N VAL A 140 -6.67 -16.79 -8.15
CA VAL A 140 -5.79 -16.98 -6.99
C VAL A 140 -4.74 -18.05 -7.29
N ALA A 141 -5.15 -19.18 -7.89
CA ALA A 141 -4.25 -20.26 -8.28
C ALA A 141 -3.24 -19.82 -9.35
N GLU A 142 -3.71 -19.16 -10.41
CA GLU A 142 -2.84 -18.60 -11.47
C GLU A 142 -1.85 -17.56 -10.92
N ALA A 143 -2.31 -16.65 -10.05
CA ALA A 143 -1.42 -15.69 -9.39
C ALA A 143 -0.42 -16.38 -8.46
N ALA A 144 -0.82 -17.44 -7.75
CA ALA A 144 0.08 -18.22 -6.90
C ALA A 144 1.14 -18.99 -7.72
N GLU A 145 0.79 -19.48 -8.91
CA GLU A 145 1.72 -20.12 -9.84
C GLU A 145 2.68 -19.12 -10.48
N ALA A 146 2.21 -17.94 -10.90
CA ALA A 146 3.07 -16.85 -11.40
C ALA A 146 4.04 -16.33 -10.32
N ASP A 147 3.62 -16.38 -9.07
CA ASP A 147 4.40 -15.98 -7.90
C ASP A 147 5.44 -17.02 -7.45
N ALA A 148 5.41 -18.23 -8.01
CA ALA A 148 6.34 -19.32 -7.73
C ALA A 148 7.67 -19.20 -8.50
N GLU A 149 7.89 -18.13 -9.26
CA GLU A 149 9.19 -17.82 -9.85
C GLU A 149 10.25 -17.54 -8.74
N PRO A 150 11.40 -18.24 -8.75
CA PRO A 150 12.36 -18.22 -7.64
C PRO A 150 13.14 -16.91 -7.47
N ASP A 151 12.98 -15.93 -8.39
CA ASP A 151 13.75 -14.67 -8.39
C ASP A 151 12.97 -13.45 -7.85
N ARG A 152 12.03 -13.68 -6.93
CA ARG A 152 11.53 -12.58 -6.09
C ARG A 152 12.64 -12.14 -5.17
N THR A 153 13.40 -11.13 -5.60
CA THR A 153 14.42 -10.50 -4.76
C THR A 153 13.78 -10.16 -3.41
N PRO A 154 14.23 -10.76 -2.29
CA PRO A 154 13.61 -10.52 -1.00
C PRO A 154 13.70 -9.04 -0.68
N VAL A 155 12.54 -8.41 -0.48
CA VAL A 155 12.49 -7.02 -0.02
C VAL A 155 13.26 -6.97 1.31
N PRO A 156 14.24 -6.07 1.49
CA PRO A 156 15.19 -6.15 2.60
C PRO A 156 14.50 -6.28 3.97
N THR A 157 14.73 -7.42 4.62
CA THR A 157 14.05 -7.89 5.83
C THR A 157 14.58 -7.28 7.14
N GLN A 158 15.47 -6.29 7.09
CA GLN A 158 16.02 -5.69 8.32
C GLN A 158 15.07 -4.66 8.92
N VAL A 159 14.01 -5.16 9.56
CA VAL A 159 13.18 -4.42 10.51
C VAL A 159 13.84 -4.54 11.88
N ASP A 160 14.59 -3.50 12.26
CA ASP A 160 15.14 -3.36 13.60
C ASP A 160 14.02 -3.36 14.65
N ARG A 161 14.06 -4.36 15.54
CA ARG A 161 13.05 -4.64 16.57
C ARG A 161 13.12 -3.65 17.75
N SER A 162 14.17 -2.82 17.86
CA SER A 162 14.40 -1.96 19.03
C SER A 162 13.68 -0.59 19.00
N ALA A 163 12.89 -0.29 17.95
CA ALA A 163 12.34 1.04 17.72
C ALA A 163 10.88 1.27 18.19
N TYR A 164 10.28 0.31 18.90
CA TYR A 164 8.87 0.34 19.31
C TYR A 164 8.66 -0.01 20.80
N GLY A 165 9.54 0.53 21.66
CA GLY A 165 9.26 0.74 23.08
C GLY A 165 8.62 2.11 23.29
#